data_AF-A0A9Q4FEA6-F1
#
_entry.id   AF-A0A9Q4FEA6-F1
#
_cell.length_a   1.000
_cell.length_b   1.000
_cell.length_c   1.000
_cell.angle_alpha   90.00
_cell.angle_beta   90.00
_cell.angle_gamma   90.00
#
_symmetry.space_group_name_H-M   'P 1'
#
loop_
_entity.id
_entity.type
_entity.pdbx_description
1 polymer ?
#
loop_
_entity_poly.entity_id
_entity_poly.type
_entity_poly.pdbx_seq_one_letter_code
_entity_poly.pdbx_strand_id
1 'polypeptide(L)' 'MTDAILQQRERGVLTLQLNRPDKKNALTRAMYSQLAEALEQADADAAIR' A
#
# COMPACT_ATOMS: atom_id res chain seq x y z
N MET A 1 -6.89 -6.64 -14.44
CA MET A 1 -5.51 -6.25 -14.07
C MET A 1 -5.42 -6.40 -12.57
N THR A 2 -4.48 -7.20 -12.06
CA THR A 2 -4.30 -7.40 -10.62
C THR A 2 -3.65 -6.16 -10.02
N ASP A 3 -4.17 -5.68 -8.88
CA ASP A 3 -3.56 -4.55 -8.18
C ASP A 3 -2.16 -4.91 -7.70
N ALA A 4 -1.20 -4.02 -7.96
CA ALA A 4 0.21 -4.22 -7.64
C ALA A 4 0.51 -3.93 -6.16
N ILE A 5 -0.38 -3.25 -5.46
CA ILE A 5 -0.32 -2.98 -4.02
C ILE A 5 -1.65 -3.39 -3.40
N LEU A 6 -1.65 -4.37 -2.50
CA LEU A 6 -2.84 -4.73 -1.72
C LEU A 6 -2.83 -3.96 -0.40
N GLN A 7 -4.01 -3.53 0.06
CA GLN A 7 -4.17 -2.81 1.32
C GLN A 7 -5.07 -3.59 2.26
N GLN A 8 -4.64 -3.77 3.51
CA GLN A 8 -5.46 -4.36 4.58
C GLN A 8 -5.39 -3.48 5.82
N ARG A 9 -6.55 -3.17 6.40
CA ARG A 9 -6.65 -2.41 7.67
C ARG A 9 -7.19 -3.33 8.75
N GLU A 10 -6.44 -3.49 9.84
CA GLU A 10 -6.86 -4.32 10.97
C GLU A 10 -6.33 -3.76 12.28
N ARG A 11 -7.21 -3.58 13.28
CA ARG A 11 -6.84 -3.17 14.66
C ARG A 11 -5.96 -1.91 14.73
N GLY A 12 -6.17 -0.96 13.83
CA GLY A 12 -5.39 0.26 13.73
C GLY A 12 -4.04 0.10 13.05
N VAL A 13 -3.83 -0.98 12.31
CA VAL A 13 -2.63 -1.18 11.47
C VAL A 13 -3.06 -1.22 10.01
N LEU A 14 -2.41 -0.40 9.18
CA LEU A 14 -2.49 -0.50 7.72
C LEU A 14 -1.31 -1.34 7.20
N THR A 15 -1.62 -2.42 6.52
CA THR A 15 -0.65 -3.28 5.82
C THR A 15 -0.72 -2.99 4.32
N LEU A 16 0.40 -2.57 3.74
CA LEU A 16 0.58 -2.39 2.29
C LEU A 16 1.45 -3.52 1.76
N GLN A 17 0.86 -4.43 0.98
CA GLN A 17 1.55 -5.59 0.44
C GLN A 17 1.87 -5.41 -1.03
N LEU A 18 3.15 -5.53 -1.39
CA LEU A 18 3.58 -5.59 -2.78
C LEU A 18 3.07 -6.88 -3.43
N ASN A 19 2.28 -6.76 -4.48
CA ASN A 19 1.60 -7.86 -5.16
C ASN A 19 1.98 -7.91 -6.64
N ARG A 20 3.28 -7.99 -6.90
CA ARG A 20 3.84 -8.13 -8.26
C ARG A 20 4.92 -9.24 -8.29
N PRO A 21 4.54 -10.49 -7.95
CA PRO A 21 5.49 -11.58 -7.75
C PRO A 21 6.25 -11.95 -9.02
N ASP A 22 5.62 -11.83 -10.19
CA ASP A 22 6.21 -12.09 -11.51
C ASP A 22 7.43 -11.20 -11.81
N LYS A 23 7.52 -10.05 -11.14
CA LYS A 23 8.67 -9.11 -11.23
C LYS A 23 9.42 -8.97 -9.91
N LYS A 24 9.31 -9.94 -9.00
CA LYS A 24 9.96 -9.90 -7.67
C LYS A 24 9.61 -8.61 -6.91
N ASN A 25 8.38 -8.13 -7.06
CA ASN A 25 7.90 -6.87 -6.47
C ASN A 25 8.72 -5.63 -6.89
N ALA A 26 9.37 -5.66 -8.06
CA ALA A 26 10.05 -4.49 -8.60
C ALA A 26 9.07 -3.31 -8.68
N LEU A 27 9.43 -2.20 -8.01
CA LEU A 27 8.60 -1.02 -7.91
C LEU A 27 8.49 -0.31 -9.26
N THR A 28 7.30 0.22 -9.53
CA THR A 28 7.03 1.08 -10.68
C THR A 28 6.65 2.47 -10.20
N ARG A 29 6.66 3.47 -11.09
CA ARG A 29 6.21 4.83 -10.77
C ARG A 29 4.79 4.86 -10.22
N ALA A 30 3.88 4.07 -10.80
CA ALA A 30 2.50 3.97 -10.32
C ALA A 30 2.42 3.42 -8.89
N MET A 31 3.22 2.40 -8.57
CA MET A 31 3.29 1.85 -7.21
C MET A 31 3.85 2.88 -6.21
N TYR A 32 4.84 3.68 -6.61
CA TYR A 32 5.32 4.78 -5.76
C TYR A 32 4.22 5.79 -5.43
N SER A 33 3.44 6.21 -6.45
CA SER A 33 2.31 7.12 -6.23
C SER A 33 1.27 6.51 -5.30
N GLN A 34 0.90 5.24 -5.50
CA GLN A 34 -0.06 4.53 -4.65
C GLN A 34 0.43 4.41 -3.19
N LEU A 35 1.71 4.08 -3.00
CA LEU A 35 2.30 3.98 -1.66
C LEU A 35 2.33 5.34 -0.96
N ALA A 36 2.68 6.42 -1.67
CA ALA A 36 2.68 7.76 -1.10
C ALA A 36 1.28 8.18 -0.65
N GLU A 37 0.27 8.01 -1.51
CA GLU A 37 -1.12 8.31 -1.18
C GLU A 37 -1.62 7.48 0.02
N ALA A 38 -1.31 6.18 0.05
CA ALA A 38 -1.72 5.32 1.16
C ALA A 38 -1.08 5.72 2.49
N LEU A 39 0.17 6.20 2.47
CA LEU A 39 0.85 6.71 3.67
C LEU A 39 0.25 8.04 4.14
N GLU A 40 -0.04 8.98 3.24
CA GLU A 40 -0.70 10.24 3.58
C GLU A 40 -2.09 9.99 4.18
N GLN A 41 -2.85 9.06 3.61
CA GLN A 41 -4.15 8.65 4.14
C GLN A 41 -4.03 7.97 5.51
N ALA A 42 -2.97 7.20 5.75
CA ALA A 42 -2.73 6.56 7.04
C ALA A 42 -2.37 7.56 8.13
N ASP A 43 -1.55 8.55 7.81
CA ASP A 43 -1.15 9.64 8.72
C ASP A 43 -2.37 10.48 9.16
N ALA A 44 -3.32 10.71 8.24
CA ALA A 44 -4.56 11.43 8.53
C ALA A 44 -5.62 10.58 9.28
N ASP A 45 -5.45 9.26 9.36
CA ASP A 45 -6.44 8.36 9.97
C ASP A 45 -6.14 8.12 11.45
N ALA A 46 -6.89 8.80 12.33
CA ALA A 46 -6.77 8.66 13.77
C ALA A 46 -7.06 7.25 14.31
N ALA A 47 -7.64 6.35 13.51
CA ALA A 47 -7.83 4.96 13.88
C ALA A 47 -6.56 4.12 13.69
N ILE A 48 -5.60 4.58 12.87
CA ILE A 48 -4.29 3.95 12.66
C ILE A 48 -3.31 4.44 13.74
N ARG A 49 -2.45 3.55 14.25
CA ARG A 49 -1.53 3.81 15.38
C ARG A 49 -0.10 3.34 15.13
#